data_AF-A0A1Y3TH07-F1
#
_entry.id   AF-A0A1Y3TH07-F1
#
_cell.length_a   1.000
_cell.length_b   1.000
_cell.length_c   1.000
_cell.angle_alpha   90.00
_cell.angle_beta   90.00
_cell.angle_gamma   90.00
#
_symmetry.space_group_name_H-M   'P 1'
#
loop_
_entity.id
_entity.type
_entity.pdbx_description
1 polymer ?
#
loop_
_entity_poly.entity_id
_entity_poly.type
_entity_poly.pdbx_seq_one_letter_code
_entity_poly.pdbx_strand_id
1 'polypeptide(L)'
;MSQLEELGFVLKHVGINCENEDEACSVAQKFEEIFGFTKKVGNSSVFAGTEVEAMKTPYLGKHGHIAVGTTDVDKAVEYLKSQGVEFNMDSAKVKDGKTTAIYLKDEIGGFAVHLVKK
;
A
#
# COMPACT_ATOMS: atom_id res chain seq x y z
N MET A 1 -0.68 17.28 20.63
CA MET A 1 -0.59 16.83 19.23
C MET A 1 -2.01 16.63 18.75
N SER A 2 -2.29 16.97 17.49
CA SER A 2 -3.58 16.62 16.90
C SER A 2 -3.70 15.10 16.78
N GLN A 3 -4.92 14.56 16.71
CA GLN A 3 -5.13 13.12 16.54
C GLN A 3 -4.44 12.57 15.27
N LEU A 4 -4.33 13.39 14.22
CA LEU A 4 -3.61 13.03 12.99
C LEU A 4 -2.09 12.88 13.20
N GLU A 5 -1.50 13.73 14.03
CA GLU A 5 -0.07 13.64 14.37
C GLU A 5 0.25 12.37 15.16
N GLU A 6 -0.64 11.93 16.05
CA GLU A 6 -0.47 10.72 16.87
C GLU A 6 -0.56 9.43 16.03
N LEU A 7 -1.45 9.41 15.03
CA LEU A 7 -1.57 8.32 14.08
C LEU A 7 -0.35 8.25 13.15
N GLY A 8 0.34 9.38 12.94
CA GLY A 8 1.63 9.43 12.28
C GLY A 8 1.59 8.89 10.86
N PHE A 9 0.56 9.28 10.11
CA PHE A 9 0.34 8.92 8.71
C PHE A 9 1.51 9.35 7.82
N VAL A 10 1.94 8.47 6.93
CA VAL A 10 3.01 8.74 5.96
C VAL A 10 2.76 7.98 4.67
N LEU A 11 3.12 8.56 3.51
CA LEU A 11 3.14 7.79 2.27
C LEU A 11 4.21 6.69 2.39
N LYS A 12 3.81 5.43 2.26
CA LYS A 12 4.73 4.29 2.41
C LYS A 12 5.25 3.80 1.06
N HIS A 13 4.36 3.53 0.12
CA HIS A 13 4.71 3.14 -1.25
C HIS A 13 3.55 3.37 -2.21
N VAL A 14 3.85 3.36 -3.51
CA VAL A 14 2.88 3.31 -4.60
C VAL A 14 3.02 1.97 -5.31
N GLY A 15 1.90 1.27 -5.41
CA GLY A 15 1.75 0.01 -6.11
C GLY A 15 1.34 0.21 -7.56
N ILE A 16 1.98 -0.51 -8.47
CA ILE A 16 1.69 -0.56 -9.90
C ILE A 16 1.20 -1.97 -10.21
N ASN A 17 0.00 -2.09 -10.77
CA ASN A 17 -0.53 -3.37 -11.23
C ASN A 17 0.13 -3.74 -12.57
N CYS A 18 0.89 -4.85 -12.60
CA CYS A 18 1.41 -5.44 -13.83
C CYS A 18 0.69 -6.76 -14.12
N GLU A 19 0.68 -7.18 -15.39
CA GLU A 19 0.02 -8.39 -15.86
C GLU A 19 0.72 -9.66 -15.38
N ASN A 20 2.05 -9.62 -15.20
CA ASN A 20 2.88 -10.77 -14.86
C ASN A 20 4.21 -10.36 -14.19
N GLU A 21 5.01 -11.36 -13.81
CA GLU A 21 6.32 -11.17 -13.16
C GLU A 21 7.35 -10.47 -14.05
N ASP A 22 7.37 -10.75 -15.35
CA ASP A 22 8.35 -10.16 -16.27
C ASP A 22 8.12 -8.65 -16.41
N GLU A 23 6.85 -8.24 -16.53
CA GLU A 23 6.48 -6.82 -16.56
C GLU A 23 6.82 -6.15 -15.22
N ALA A 24 6.50 -6.77 -14.08
CA ALA A 24 6.84 -6.24 -12.76
C ALA A 24 8.36 -6.06 -12.58
N CYS A 25 9.15 -7.03 -13.05
CA CYS A 25 10.60 -6.94 -13.07
C CYS A 25 11.09 -5.79 -13.97
N SER A 26 10.49 -5.62 -15.15
CA SER A 26 10.85 -4.55 -16.10
C SER A 26 10.57 -3.16 -15.52
N VAL A 27 9.43 -2.98 -14.85
CA VAL A 27 9.08 -1.73 -14.15
C VAL A 27 10.11 -1.41 -13.08
N ALA A 28 10.37 -2.34 -12.15
CA ALA A 28 11.30 -2.10 -11.06
C ALA A 28 12.75 -1.89 -11.55
N GLN A 29 13.16 -2.61 -12.61
CA GLN A 29 14.46 -2.44 -13.24
C GLN A 29 14.65 -1.03 -13.81
N LYS A 30 13.63 -0.46 -14.46
CA LYS A 30 13.71 0.92 -14.98
C LYS A 30 13.91 1.96 -13.87
N PHE A 31 13.26 1.78 -12.72
CA PHE A 31 13.47 2.66 -11.57
C PHE A 31 14.88 2.52 -10.98
N GLU A 32 15.42 1.31 -10.93
CA GLU A 32 16.81 1.06 -10.53
C GLU A 32 17.81 1.75 -11.47
N GLU A 33 17.62 1.61 -12.78
CA GLU A 33 18.53 2.17 -13.79
C GLU A 33 18.53 3.70 -13.84
N ILE A 34 17.36 4.33 -13.73
CA ILE A 34 17.21 5.78 -13.90
C ILE A 34 17.48 6.52 -12.58
N PHE A 35 17.03 5.97 -11.45
CA PHE A 35 17.01 6.68 -10.16
C PHE A 35 17.83 5.98 -9.06
N GLY A 36 18.34 4.77 -9.29
CA GLY A 36 19.12 4.01 -8.31
C GLY A 36 18.27 3.30 -7.26
N PHE A 37 16.95 3.16 -7.46
CA PHE A 37 16.07 2.46 -6.53
C PHE A 37 16.27 0.96 -6.64
N THR A 38 17.04 0.36 -5.72
CA THR A 38 17.45 -1.04 -5.79
C THR A 38 16.28 -1.99 -6.01
N LYS A 39 16.36 -2.82 -7.05
CA LYS A 39 15.35 -3.81 -7.37
C LYS A 39 15.39 -4.96 -6.38
N LYS A 40 14.23 -5.35 -5.86
CA LYS A 40 14.07 -6.49 -4.96
C LYS A 40 12.88 -7.35 -5.38
N VAL A 41 13.17 -8.54 -5.90
CA VAL A 41 12.14 -9.52 -6.27
C VAL A 41 11.57 -10.17 -5.02
N GLY A 42 10.26 -10.02 -4.82
CA GLY A 42 9.49 -10.67 -3.77
C GLY A 42 8.58 -11.77 -4.32
N ASN A 43 7.77 -12.35 -3.43
CA ASN A 43 6.88 -13.44 -3.79
C ASN A 43 5.71 -12.97 -4.68
N SER A 44 5.04 -11.88 -4.30
CA SER A 44 3.83 -11.37 -4.98
C SER A 44 4.08 -10.12 -5.80
N SER A 45 5.22 -9.46 -5.59
CA SER A 45 5.57 -8.17 -6.19
C SER A 45 7.09 -8.03 -6.30
N VAL A 46 7.54 -7.06 -7.09
CA VAL A 46 8.92 -6.65 -7.22
C VAL A 46 9.02 -5.20 -6.78
N PHE A 47 9.83 -4.91 -5.78
CA PHE A 47 10.05 -3.55 -5.30
C PHE A 47 11.19 -2.88 -6.06
N ALA A 48 11.09 -1.57 -6.27
CA ALA A 48 12.22 -0.69 -6.51
C ALA A 48 12.36 0.23 -5.29
N GLY A 49 13.46 0.06 -4.54
CA GLY A 49 13.64 0.72 -3.25
C GLY A 49 12.60 0.23 -2.23
N THR A 50 12.00 1.16 -1.50
CA THR A 50 10.84 0.90 -0.63
C THR A 50 9.57 1.60 -1.09
N GLU A 51 9.68 2.45 -2.11
CA GLU A 51 8.69 3.43 -2.51
C GLU A 51 7.80 2.94 -3.66
N VAL A 52 8.31 2.07 -4.54
CA VAL A 52 7.57 1.55 -5.69
C VAL A 52 7.43 0.03 -5.59
N GLU A 53 6.20 -0.46 -5.65
CA GLU A 53 5.86 -1.88 -5.64
C GLU A 53 5.21 -2.28 -6.98
N ALA A 54 5.88 -3.05 -7.81
CA ALA A 54 5.29 -3.60 -9.03
C ALA A 54 4.66 -4.97 -8.73
N MET A 55 3.34 -5.06 -8.79
CA MET A 55 2.59 -6.30 -8.52
C MET A 55 2.72 -7.28 -9.69
N LYS A 56 3.01 -8.56 -9.41
CA LYS A 56 3.14 -9.60 -10.45
C LYS A 56 1.79 -10.05 -11.02
N THR A 57 0.69 -9.65 -10.42
CA THR A 57 -0.67 -9.92 -10.88
C THR A 57 -1.50 -8.71 -10.51
N PRO A 58 -2.39 -8.22 -11.38
CA PRO A 58 -3.22 -7.07 -11.06
C PRO A 58 -4.03 -7.34 -9.79
N TYR A 59 -4.04 -6.37 -8.89
CA TYR A 59 -4.85 -6.43 -7.67
C TYR A 59 -5.89 -5.29 -7.67
N LEU A 60 -6.23 -4.76 -6.49
CA LEU A 60 -7.19 -3.67 -6.35
C LEU A 60 -6.67 -2.37 -7.00
N GLY A 61 -7.61 -1.50 -7.36
CA GLY A 61 -7.31 -0.19 -7.93
C GLY A 61 -7.15 -0.23 -9.45
N LYS A 62 -7.85 0.67 -10.14
CA LYS A 62 -7.67 0.85 -11.60
C LYS A 62 -6.22 1.16 -11.99
N HIS A 63 -5.52 1.95 -11.19
CA HIS A 63 -4.13 2.38 -11.42
C HIS A 63 -3.12 1.74 -10.46
N GLY A 64 -3.54 0.74 -9.68
CA GLY A 64 -2.77 0.14 -8.59
C GLY A 64 -3.17 0.71 -7.23
N HIS A 65 -2.24 0.71 -6.27
CA HIS A 65 -2.53 1.09 -4.89
C HIS A 65 -1.62 2.18 -4.34
N ILE A 66 -2.08 2.88 -3.31
CA ILE A 66 -1.27 3.81 -2.52
C ILE A 66 -1.32 3.36 -1.06
N ALA A 67 -0.15 3.09 -0.50
CA ALA A 67 0.00 2.66 0.87
C ALA A 67 0.24 3.85 1.79
N VAL A 68 -0.59 3.98 2.83
CA VAL A 68 -0.42 4.96 3.90
C VAL A 68 0.02 4.22 5.16
N GLY A 69 1.25 4.47 5.59
CA GLY A 69 1.82 3.93 6.82
C GLY A 69 1.24 4.61 8.06
N THR A 70 0.99 3.87 9.13
CA THR A 70 0.54 4.38 10.45
C THR A 70 1.21 3.62 11.60
N THR A 71 1.32 4.23 12.77
CA THR A 71 1.85 3.60 14.00
C THR A 71 0.96 2.46 14.50
N ASP A 72 -0.37 2.62 14.36
CA ASP A 72 -1.38 1.69 14.85
C ASP A 72 -2.55 1.67 13.85
N VAL A 73 -2.68 0.57 13.12
CA VAL A 73 -3.70 0.43 12.06
C VAL A 73 -5.10 0.38 12.67
N ASP A 74 -5.28 -0.32 13.79
CA ASP A 74 -6.60 -0.48 14.41
C ASP A 74 -7.13 0.89 14.88
N LYS A 75 -6.28 1.69 15.54
CA LYS A 75 -6.65 3.07 15.93
C LYS A 75 -6.91 3.99 14.74
N ALA A 76 -6.10 3.86 13.68
CA ALA A 76 -6.30 4.64 12.46
C ALA A 76 -7.63 4.30 11.78
N VAL A 77 -8.02 3.01 11.74
CA VAL A 77 -9.32 2.57 11.22
C VAL A 77 -10.46 3.14 12.05
N GLU A 78 -10.40 3.06 13.38
CA GLU A 78 -11.42 3.61 14.26
C GLU A 78 -11.61 5.12 14.03
N TYR A 79 -10.50 5.86 14.00
CA TYR A 79 -10.53 7.29 13.73
C TYR A 79 -11.13 7.60 12.36
N LEU A 80 -10.66 6.96 11.28
CA LEU A 80 -11.14 7.25 9.94
C LEU A 80 -12.61 6.84 9.74
N LYS A 81 -13.07 5.76 10.38
CA LYS A 81 -14.49 5.41 10.43
C LYS A 81 -15.33 6.49 11.09
N SER A 82 -14.84 7.13 12.15
CA SER A 82 -15.53 8.27 12.77
C SER A 82 -15.67 9.49 11.83
N GLN A 83 -14.83 9.56 10.80
CA GLN A 83 -14.87 10.59 9.75
C GLN A 83 -15.67 10.14 8.51
N GLY A 84 -16.33 8.98 8.55
CA GLY A 84 -17.14 8.46 7.45
C GLY A 84 -16.38 7.64 6.41
N VAL A 85 -15.11 7.31 6.65
CA VAL A 85 -14.34 6.43 5.75
C VAL A 85 -14.75 4.98 5.95
N GLU A 86 -15.14 4.32 4.86
CA GLU A 86 -15.44 2.88 4.86
C GLU A 86 -14.20 2.05 4.47
N PHE A 87 -14.15 0.82 4.99
CA PHE A 87 -13.05 -0.11 4.75
C PHE A 87 -13.57 -1.42 4.14
N ASN A 88 -12.79 -1.99 3.23
CA ASN A 88 -13.01 -3.33 2.72
C ASN A 88 -12.52 -4.34 3.77
N MET A 89 -13.43 -4.86 4.60
CA MET A 89 -13.09 -5.77 5.69
C MET A 89 -12.50 -7.10 5.20
N ASP A 90 -12.83 -7.54 3.98
CA ASP A 90 -12.28 -8.77 3.39
C ASP A 90 -10.79 -8.63 3.02
N SER A 91 -10.30 -7.39 2.92
CA SER A 91 -8.89 -7.09 2.64
C SER A 91 -8.00 -7.06 3.89
N ALA A 92 -8.59 -7.19 5.09
CA ALA A 92 -7.86 -7.04 6.34
C ALA A 92 -6.82 -8.15 6.53
N LYS A 93 -5.57 -7.75 6.72
CA LYS A 93 -4.47 -8.65 7.10
C LYS A 93 -4.23 -8.56 8.60
N VAL A 94 -4.49 -9.65 9.31
CA VAL A 94 -4.32 -9.71 10.77
C VAL A 94 -3.12 -10.58 11.12
N LYS A 95 -2.29 -10.10 12.05
CA LYS A 95 -1.16 -10.84 12.61
C LYS A 95 -1.13 -10.64 14.12
N ASP A 96 -1.03 -11.72 14.87
CA ASP A 96 -1.00 -11.72 16.35
C ASP A 96 -2.18 -10.93 16.97
N GLY A 97 -3.37 -11.06 16.36
CA GLY A 97 -4.59 -10.38 16.80
C GLY A 97 -4.68 -8.89 16.47
N LYS A 98 -3.72 -8.32 15.73
CA LYS A 98 -3.72 -6.91 15.30
C LYS A 98 -3.79 -6.77 13.79
N THR A 99 -4.51 -5.76 13.31
CA THR A 99 -4.52 -5.45 11.87
C THR A 99 -3.17 -4.87 11.47
N THR A 100 -2.60 -5.40 10.39
CA THR A 100 -1.31 -4.99 9.83
C THR A 100 -1.48 -4.26 8.49
N ALA A 101 -2.55 -4.55 7.76
CA ALA A 101 -2.96 -3.78 6.58
C ALA A 101 -4.45 -3.93 6.34
N ILE A 102 -5.09 -2.89 5.77
CA ILE A 102 -6.50 -2.92 5.36
C ILE A 102 -6.76 -1.84 4.31
N TYR A 103 -7.50 -2.19 3.26
CA TYR A 103 -7.90 -1.27 2.19
C TYR A 103 -9.15 -0.48 2.58
N LEU A 104 -9.19 0.77 2.15
CA LEU A 104 -10.42 1.55 2.08
C LEU A 104 -11.37 0.87 1.08
N LYS A 105 -12.68 1.08 1.27
CA LYS A 105 -13.70 0.55 0.37
C LYS A 105 -13.71 1.29 -0.97
N ASP A 106 -13.56 2.62 -0.91
CA ASP A 106 -13.57 3.48 -2.08
C ASP A 106 -12.15 3.69 -2.62
N GLU A 107 -12.05 3.88 -3.94
CA GLU A 107 -10.82 4.33 -4.59
C GLU A 107 -10.68 5.84 -4.52
N ILE A 108 -9.44 6.33 -4.44
CA ILE A 108 -9.13 7.75 -4.54
C ILE A 108 -8.35 7.98 -5.84
N GLY A 109 -8.94 8.73 -6.78
CA GLY A 109 -8.31 9.02 -8.07
C GLY A 109 -8.04 7.78 -8.94
N GLY A 110 -8.80 6.69 -8.73
CA GLY A 110 -8.59 5.41 -9.42
C GLY A 110 -7.51 4.52 -8.79
N PHE A 111 -6.97 4.89 -7.63
CA PHE A 111 -6.08 4.04 -6.84
C PHE A 111 -6.85 3.44 -5.66
N ALA A 112 -6.60 2.17 -5.39
CA ALA A 112 -6.98 1.59 -4.11
C ALA A 112 -6.06 2.17 -3.03
N VAL A 113 -6.61 2.61 -1.89
CA VAL A 113 -5.80 3.15 -0.79
C VAL A 113 -5.87 2.18 0.37
N HIS A 114 -4.73 1.87 0.99
CA HIS A 114 -4.71 1.02 2.16
C HIS A 114 -3.85 1.57 3.27
N LEU A 115 -4.25 1.27 4.50
CA LEU A 115 -3.39 1.44 5.65
C LEU A 115 -2.44 0.27 5.75
N VAL A 116 -1.23 0.55 6.22
CA VAL A 116 -0.24 -0.46 6.57
C VAL A 116 0.49 -0.05 7.84
N LYS A 117 0.83 -1.03 8.68
CA LYS A 117 1.68 -0.78 9.85
C LYS A 117 3.09 -0.39 9.39
N LYS A 118 3.57 0.77 9.85
CA LYS A 118 4.92 1.25 9.50
C LYS A 118 6.03 0.58 10.31
#